data_AF-X1F984-F1
#
_entry.id   AF-X1F984-F1
#
_cell.length_a   1.000
_cell.length_b   1.000
_cell.length_c   1.000
_cell.angle_alpha   90.00
_cell.angle_beta   90.00
_cell.angle_gamma   90.00
#
_symmetry.space_group_name_H-M   'P 1'
#
loop_
_entity.id
_entity.type
_entity.pdbx_description
1 polymer ?
#
loop_
_entity_poly.entity_id
_entity_poly.type
_entity_poly.pdbx_seq_one_letter_code
_entity_poly.pdbx_strand_id
1 'polypeptide(L)'
;WVFTVAVAQDDTDHDGLPDDWEGENFGDLSQGADDDPDSDGLTNLQEYSIETDPNDADTDGDGIRDGNDPNPLVAEEGGGFEDALFWAALIALLAIVSLLILLMFWRKKEPPQEETEDEADEDVED
;
A
#
# COMPACT_ATOMS: atom_id res chain seq x y z
N TRP A 1 0.54 -50.93 16.44
CA TRP A 1 0.53 -49.87 17.47
C TRP A 1 1.48 -48.79 16.99
N VAL A 2 0.95 -47.60 16.70
CA VAL A 2 1.75 -46.44 16.30
C VAL A 2 2.04 -45.69 17.60
N PHE A 3 3.31 -45.51 17.94
CA PHE A 3 3.70 -44.56 18.98
C PHE A 3 3.66 -43.19 18.33
N THR A 4 2.74 -42.34 18.75
CA THR A 4 2.87 -40.90 18.51
C THR A 4 4.08 -40.47 19.32
N VAL A 5 5.18 -40.13 18.66
CA VAL A 5 6.27 -39.40 19.31
C VAL A 5 5.67 -38.02 19.62
N ALA A 6 5.24 -37.83 20.86
CA ALA A 6 5.13 -36.48 21.38
C ALA A 6 6.56 -35.96 21.38
N VAL A 7 6.91 -35.12 20.41
CA VAL A 7 8.04 -34.23 20.57
C VAL A 7 7.63 -33.36 21.75
N ALA A 8 8.12 -33.69 22.94
CA ALA A 8 8.13 -32.71 24.01
C ALA A 8 9.03 -31.61 23.46
N GLN A 9 8.46 -30.46 23.13
CA GLN A 9 9.29 -29.31 22.90
C GLN A 9 10.02 -29.02 24.22
N ASP A 10 11.33 -28.95 24.14
CA ASP A 10 12.15 -28.60 25.29
C ASP A 10 11.85 -27.14 25.65
N ASP A 11 11.76 -26.88 26.96
CA ASP A 11 11.53 -25.57 27.59
C ASP A 11 12.49 -25.56 28.79
N THR A 12 13.72 -25.12 28.54
CA THR A 12 14.86 -25.29 29.45
C THR A 12 14.77 -24.34 30.63
N ASP A 13 14.26 -23.13 30.44
CA ASP A 13 14.15 -22.10 31.46
C ASP A 13 12.75 -22.04 32.13
N HIS A 14 11.81 -22.83 31.64
CA HIS A 14 10.49 -23.11 32.21
C HIS A 14 9.57 -21.90 32.26
N ASP A 15 9.65 -21.04 31.24
CA ASP A 15 8.81 -19.87 31.11
C ASP A 15 7.53 -20.11 30.27
N GLY A 16 7.48 -21.26 29.58
CA GLY A 16 6.36 -21.68 28.75
C GLY A 16 6.57 -21.46 27.25
N LEU A 17 7.72 -20.93 26.84
CA LEU A 17 8.17 -20.89 25.46
C LEU A 17 9.00 -22.14 25.11
N PRO A 18 8.93 -22.62 23.86
CA PRO A 18 9.84 -23.66 23.39
C PRO A 18 11.24 -23.15 23.08
N ASP A 19 12.27 -23.90 23.51
CA ASP A 19 13.69 -23.62 23.24
C ASP A 19 13.98 -23.45 21.74
N ASP A 20 13.32 -24.25 20.88
CA ASP A 20 13.46 -24.17 19.43
C ASP A 20 12.93 -22.83 18.89
N TRP A 21 11.78 -22.37 19.41
CA TRP A 21 11.15 -21.12 18.97
C TRP A 21 11.95 -19.91 19.46
N GLU A 22 12.39 -19.92 20.72
CA GLU A 22 13.27 -18.87 21.25
C GLU A 22 14.61 -18.83 20.52
N GLY A 23 15.17 -20.00 20.19
CA GLY A 23 16.41 -20.11 19.41
C GLY A 23 16.27 -19.58 17.98
N GLU A 24 15.10 -19.76 17.36
CA GLU A 24 14.81 -19.23 16.02
C GLU A 24 14.59 -17.72 16.01
N ASN A 25 13.87 -17.17 17.00
CA ASN A 25 13.48 -15.76 17.03
C ASN A 25 14.51 -14.86 17.73
N PHE A 26 15.15 -15.32 18.81
CA PHE A 26 16.05 -14.51 19.63
C PHE A 26 17.51 -15.00 19.59
N GLY A 27 17.73 -16.27 19.29
CA GLY A 27 19.07 -16.88 19.24
C GLY A 27 19.63 -17.26 20.61
N ASP A 28 18.85 -17.08 21.68
CA ASP A 28 19.09 -17.55 23.05
C ASP A 28 17.77 -17.70 23.82
N LEU A 29 17.86 -18.14 25.08
CA LEU A 29 16.72 -18.38 25.98
C LEU A 29 16.60 -17.26 27.03
N SER A 30 16.85 -16.02 26.64
CA SER A 30 16.87 -14.88 27.58
C SER A 30 15.60 -14.05 27.57
N GLN A 31 14.79 -14.18 26.53
CA GLN A 31 13.51 -13.47 26.39
C GLN A 31 12.43 -14.27 27.08
N GLY A 32 11.72 -13.63 28.01
CA GLY A 32 10.65 -14.27 28.74
C GLY A 32 9.34 -14.34 27.96
N ALA A 33 8.49 -15.29 28.31
CA ALA A 33 7.11 -15.44 27.80
C ALA A 33 6.22 -14.18 27.96
N ASP A 34 6.52 -13.35 28.97
CA ASP A 34 5.82 -12.10 29.27
C ASP A 34 6.50 -10.84 28.67
N ASP A 35 7.64 -10.99 27.99
CA ASP A 35 8.33 -9.87 27.35
C ASP A 35 7.67 -9.50 26.01
N ASP A 36 7.89 -8.25 25.58
CA ASP A 36 7.36 -7.61 24.36
C ASP A 36 8.52 -6.84 23.69
N PRO A 37 9.39 -7.54 22.92
CA PRO A 37 10.63 -6.97 22.41
C PRO A 37 10.43 -5.88 21.35
N ASP A 38 9.38 -5.99 20.54
CA ASP A 38 9.06 -5.07 19.44
C ASP A 38 8.08 -3.94 19.83
N SER A 39 7.50 -4.03 21.04
CA SER A 39 6.60 -3.04 21.64
C SER A 39 5.32 -2.81 20.83
N ASP A 40 4.75 -3.90 20.31
CA ASP A 40 3.50 -3.92 19.57
C ASP A 40 2.27 -4.10 20.49
N GLY A 41 2.49 -4.63 21.70
CA GLY A 41 1.49 -4.87 22.74
C GLY A 41 1.09 -6.33 22.94
N LEU A 42 1.73 -7.27 22.24
CA LEU A 42 1.66 -8.71 22.47
C LEU A 42 2.89 -9.18 23.26
N THR A 43 2.71 -10.20 24.09
CA THR A 43 3.84 -10.88 24.71
C THR A 43 4.34 -12.00 23.83
N ASN A 44 5.61 -12.38 23.96
CA ASN A 44 6.22 -13.51 23.25
C ASN A 44 5.34 -14.78 23.27
N LEU A 45 4.69 -15.09 24.40
CA LEU A 45 3.78 -16.24 24.50
C LEU A 45 2.51 -16.11 23.65
N GLN A 46 1.97 -14.89 23.56
CA GLN A 46 0.82 -14.60 22.70
C GLN A 46 1.22 -14.73 21.24
N GLU A 47 2.36 -14.18 20.88
CA GLU A 47 2.92 -14.23 19.52
C GLU A 47 3.23 -15.65 19.07
N TYR A 48 3.85 -16.45 19.94
CA TYR A 48 4.02 -17.90 19.72
C TYR A 48 2.67 -18.60 19.46
N SER A 49 1.60 -18.18 20.14
CA SER A 49 0.28 -18.80 20.01
C SER A 49 -0.48 -18.38 18.74
N ILE A 50 -0.17 -17.20 18.19
CA ILE A 50 -0.83 -16.65 16.99
C ILE A 50 0.08 -16.64 15.76
N GLU A 51 1.29 -17.16 15.87
CA GLU A 51 2.29 -17.32 14.81
C GLU A 51 2.80 -15.99 14.21
N THR A 52 2.87 -14.91 15.01
CA THR A 52 3.50 -13.62 14.65
C THR A 52 5.01 -13.62 14.96
N ASP A 53 5.75 -12.65 14.40
CA ASP A 53 7.19 -12.47 14.64
C ASP A 53 7.43 -11.58 15.86
N PRO A 54 8.00 -12.09 16.96
CA PRO A 54 8.22 -11.33 18.19
C PRO A 54 9.29 -10.24 18.11
N ASN A 55 9.87 -10.04 16.92
CA ASN A 55 10.80 -8.97 16.64
C ASN A 55 10.25 -7.98 15.60
N ASP A 56 9.02 -8.17 15.11
CA ASP A 56 8.40 -7.31 14.10
C ASP A 56 6.98 -6.92 14.49
N ALA A 57 6.83 -5.65 14.87
CA ALA A 57 5.57 -5.12 15.40
C ALA A 57 4.40 -5.07 14.40
N ASP A 58 4.59 -5.55 13.17
CA ASP A 58 3.66 -5.60 12.03
C ASP A 58 4.11 -6.75 11.12
N THR A 59 3.81 -7.99 11.53
CA THR A 59 4.33 -9.23 10.92
C THR A 59 4.01 -9.33 9.42
N ASP A 60 2.83 -8.88 9.00
CA ASP A 60 2.40 -8.96 7.62
C ASP A 60 2.70 -7.70 6.78
N GLY A 61 3.06 -6.60 7.45
CA GLY A 61 3.58 -5.40 6.83
C GLY A 61 2.51 -4.51 6.19
N ASP A 62 1.26 -4.57 6.64
CA ASP A 62 0.18 -3.74 6.12
C ASP A 62 0.05 -2.35 6.78
N GLY A 63 0.83 -2.11 7.84
CA GLY A 63 0.89 -0.87 8.59
C GLY A 63 0.02 -0.84 9.85
N ILE A 64 -0.66 -1.93 10.19
CA ILE A 64 -1.34 -2.13 11.46
C ILE A 64 -0.47 -3.04 12.34
N ARG A 65 -0.30 -2.68 13.61
CA ARG A 65 0.51 -3.49 14.51
C ARG A 65 -0.20 -4.75 14.94
N ASP A 66 0.49 -5.86 15.11
CA ASP A 66 -0.12 -7.17 15.39
C ASP A 66 -1.03 -7.14 16.63
N GLY A 67 -0.60 -6.47 17.70
CA GLY A 67 -1.40 -6.28 18.92
C GLY A 67 -2.70 -5.48 18.74
N ASN A 68 -2.87 -4.80 17.61
CA ASN A 68 -4.10 -4.10 17.23
C ASN A 68 -4.76 -4.69 15.98
N ASP A 69 -4.15 -5.70 15.35
CA ASP A 69 -4.63 -6.28 14.10
C ASP A 69 -5.55 -7.49 14.35
N PRO A 70 -6.76 -7.53 13.77
CA PRO A 70 -7.63 -8.71 13.84
C PRO A 70 -7.13 -9.93 13.03
N ASN A 71 -6.27 -9.72 12.04
CA ASN A 71 -5.69 -10.66 11.08
C ASN A 71 -4.17 -10.41 10.86
N PRO A 72 -3.31 -10.48 11.90
CA PRO A 72 -1.89 -10.07 11.85
C PRO A 72 -0.96 -10.91 10.95
N LEU A 73 -1.51 -11.87 10.20
CA LEU A 73 -0.76 -12.76 9.31
C LEU A 73 -1.14 -12.57 7.84
N VAL A 74 -2.05 -11.62 7.57
CA VAL A 74 -2.61 -11.40 6.24
C VAL A 74 -2.69 -9.92 6.00
N ALA A 75 -1.69 -9.43 5.28
CA ALA A 75 -1.62 -8.03 4.92
C ALA A 75 -2.94 -7.58 4.28
N GLU A 76 -3.64 -6.64 4.91
CA GLU A 76 -4.82 -6.04 4.33
C GLU A 76 -4.37 -5.24 3.11
N GLU A 77 -4.72 -5.75 1.92
CA GLU A 77 -4.48 -5.14 0.61
C GLU A 77 -5.36 -3.88 0.48
N GLY A 78 -5.04 -2.87 1.29
CA GLY A 78 -5.90 -1.76 1.67
C GLY A 78 -5.26 -0.41 1.39
N GLY A 79 -4.68 -0.24 0.20
CA GLY A 79 -4.42 1.10 -0.36
C GLY A 79 -3.05 1.70 -0.06
N GLY A 80 -1.99 0.90 -0.14
CA GLY A 80 -0.63 1.41 -0.26
C GLY A 80 -0.49 2.37 -1.46
N PHE A 81 0.39 3.35 -1.31
CA PHE A 81 0.63 4.51 -2.20
C PHE A 81 0.77 4.23 -3.72
N GLU A 82 0.79 2.98 -4.15
CA GLU A 82 0.77 2.59 -5.56
C GLU A 82 -0.57 2.87 -6.24
N ASP A 83 -1.70 2.81 -5.51
CA ASP A 83 -3.01 3.22 -6.03
C ASP A 83 -3.07 4.73 -6.28
N ALA A 84 -2.38 5.52 -5.46
CA ALA A 84 -2.35 6.98 -5.63
C ALA A 84 -1.70 7.38 -6.96
N LEU A 85 -0.69 6.63 -7.43
CA LEU A 85 -0.08 6.86 -8.75
C LEU A 85 -1.00 6.47 -9.89
N PHE A 86 -1.74 5.37 -9.77
CA PHE A 86 -2.75 4.97 -10.75
C PHE A 86 -3.87 6.01 -10.87
N TRP A 87 -4.42 6.48 -9.73
CA TRP A 87 -5.45 7.51 -9.70
C TRP A 87 -4.93 8.87 -10.18
N ALA A 88 -3.71 9.25 -9.82
CA ALA A 88 -3.07 10.47 -10.34
C ALA A 88 -2.85 10.40 -11.86
N ALA A 89 -2.41 9.25 -12.38
CA ALA A 89 -2.24 9.03 -13.82
C ALA A 89 -3.58 9.07 -14.56
N LEU A 90 -4.63 8.49 -13.98
CA LEU A 90 -5.99 8.55 -14.54
C LEU A 90 -6.52 9.99 -14.58
N ILE A 91 -6.36 10.76 -13.51
CA ILE A 91 -6.78 12.18 -13.46
C ILE A 91 -6.01 13.01 -14.49
N ALA A 92 -4.68 12.83 -14.59
CA ALA A 92 -3.87 13.53 -15.58
C ALA A 92 -4.28 13.19 -17.01
N LEU A 93 -4.56 11.91 -17.31
CA LEU A 93 -5.02 11.47 -18.62
C LEU A 93 -6.39 12.08 -18.96
N LEU A 94 -7.33 12.08 -18.01
CA LEU A 94 -8.64 12.72 -18.19
C LEU A 94 -8.52 14.23 -18.43
N ALA A 95 -7.61 14.91 -17.72
CA ALA A 95 -7.34 16.33 -17.92
C ALA A 95 -6.75 16.61 -19.33
N ILE A 96 -5.82 15.78 -19.80
CA ILE A 96 -5.24 15.90 -21.15
C ILE A 96 -6.31 15.68 -22.23
N VAL A 97 -7.13 14.64 -22.09
CA VAL A 97 -8.21 14.35 -23.05
C VAL A 97 -9.22 15.50 -23.08
N SER A 98 -9.62 16.02 -21.91
CA SER A 98 -10.50 17.19 -21.81
C SER A 98 -9.91 18.42 -22.50
N LEU A 99 -8.61 18.70 -22.29
CA LEU A 99 -7.91 19.80 -22.93
C LEU A 99 -7.86 19.66 -24.46
N LEU A 100 -7.58 18.46 -24.98
CA LEU A 100 -7.55 18.19 -26.42
C LEU A 100 -8.93 18.42 -27.07
N ILE A 101 -10.01 18.00 -26.40
CA ILE A 101 -11.38 18.25 -26.86
C ILE A 101 -11.65 19.76 -26.90
N LEU A 102 -11.28 20.50 -25.84
CA LEU A 102 -11.44 21.96 -25.81
C LEU A 102 -10.65 22.64 -26.93
N LEU A 103 -9.41 22.21 -27.20
CA LEU A 103 -8.59 22.72 -28.31
C LEU A 103 -9.21 22.41 -29.67
N MET A 104 -9.78 21.22 -29.86
CA MET A 104 -10.54 20.88 -31.07
C MET A 104 -11.74 21.79 -31.28
N PHE A 105 -12.48 22.13 -30.21
CA PHE A 105 -13.60 23.07 -30.27
C PHE A 105 -13.16 24.52 -30.49
N TRP A 106 -12.03 24.93 -29.92
CA TRP A 106 -11.44 26.25 -30.14
C TRP A 106 -10.97 26.44 -31.58
N ARG A 107 -10.36 25.42 -32.19
CA ARG A 107 -9.93 25.47 -33.59
C ARG A 107 -11.09 25.63 -34.58
N LYS A 108 -12.32 25.31 -34.18
CA LYS A 108 -13.51 25.41 -35.05
C LYS A 108 -14.10 26.83 -35.12
N LYS A 109 -13.58 27.79 -34.33
CA LYS A 109 -14.07 29.18 -34.30
C LYS A 109 -13.22 30.11 -35.17
N GLU A 110 -12.92 29.73 -36.41
CA GLU A 110 -12.35 30.67 -37.38
C GLU A 110 -13.43 31.72 -37.72
N PRO A 111 -13.16 33.02 -37.56
CA PRO A 111 -14.12 34.06 -37.92
C PRO A 111 -14.36 34.02 -39.43
N PRO A 112 -15.60 34.25 -39.90
CA PRO A 112 -15.88 34.31 -41.33
C PRO A 112 -14.97 35.38 -41.97
N GLN A 113 -14.39 35.06 -43.13
CA GLN A 113 -13.63 36.01 -43.93
C GLN A 113 -14.55 37.19 -44.24
N GLU A 114 -14.18 38.38 -43.78
CA GLU A 114 -14.85 39.62 -44.13
C GLU A 114 -14.50 39.89 -45.59
N GLU A 115 -15.37 39.49 -46.52
CA GLU A 115 -15.25 39.82 -47.93
C GLU A 115 -15.43 41.34 -48.04
N THR A 116 -14.31 42.08 -48.08
CA THR A 116 -14.31 43.49 -48.42
C THR A 116 -14.65 43.60 -49.90
N GLU A 117 -15.92 43.90 -50.19
CA GLU A 117 -16.35 44.35 -51.51
C GLU A 117 -15.64 45.67 -51.81
N ASP A 118 -14.50 45.60 -52.49
CA ASP A 118 -13.84 46.75 -53.10
C ASP A 118 -14.74 47.26 -54.23
N GLU A 119 -15.64 48.20 -53.93
CA GLU A 119 -16.29 49.04 -54.94
C GLU A 119 -15.24 49.97 -55.56
N ALA A 120 -14.62 49.46 -56.62
CA ALA A 120 -13.91 50.25 -57.61
C ALA A 120 -14.90 50.68 -58.70
N ASP A 121 -15.56 51.81 -58.50
CA ASP A 121 -16.15 52.60 -59.59
C ASP A 121 -15.34 53.90 -59.66
N GLU A 122 -14.21 53.84 -60.38
CA GLU A 122 -14.08 54.37 -61.74
C GLU A 122 -14.19 55.91 -61.79
N ASP A 123 -13.02 56.53 -61.62
CA ASP A 123 -12.71 57.85 -62.18
C ASP A 123 -13.01 57.85 -63.68
N VAL A 124 -14.01 58.63 -64.12
CA VAL A 124 -14.15 59.03 -65.53
C VAL A 124 -13.95 60.54 -65.61
N GLU A 125 -12.77 60.91 -66.11
CA GLU A 125 -12.30 62.27 -66.39
C GLU A 125 -13.02 62.95 -67.57
N ASP A 126 -12.95 64.30 -67.51
CA ASP A 126 -13.13 65.37 -68.51
C ASP A 126 -14.55 65.88 -68.87
#